data_AF-A0A9E1IIL2-F1
#
_entry.id   AF-A0A9E1IIL2-F1
#
_cell.length_a   1.000
_cell.length_b   1.000
_cell.length_c   1.000
_cell.angle_alpha   90.00
_cell.angle_beta   90.00
_cell.angle_gamma   90.00
#
_symmetry.space_group_name_H-M   'P 1'
#
loop_
_entity.id
_entity.type
_entity.pdbx_description
1 polymer ?
#
loop_
_entity_poly.entity_id
_entity_poly.type
_entity_poly.pdbx_seq_one_letter_code
_entity_poly.pdbx_strand_id
1 'polypeptide(L)'
;MVGIGGCGVNTVTLMTSSQAHFTYIGIDRDWNSLRSSVVDLAILLDQGLAFPNIIPLLTKSDIVAIAAGMGGETGAEMAPVLARAARAHGATVIGVVSMPFRFEGYLRRRYAVTRARKLQEITHQLKVVELQDLVEQVPRSTSMKEAFRRSCRWLAGELHSDIEDVLQNSLPPSEAPFSGKRCA
;
A
#
# COMPACT_ATOMS: atom_id res chain seq x y z
N MET A 1 5.96 -6.07 0.40
CA MET A 1 4.83 -5.11 0.39
C MET A 1 4.78 -4.39 1.72
N VAL A 2 4.52 -3.08 1.71
CA VAL A 2 4.52 -2.25 2.91
C VAL A 2 3.19 -1.54 3.06
N GLY A 3 2.45 -1.85 4.13
CA GLY A 3 1.22 -1.17 4.53
C GLY A 3 1.50 -0.14 5.61
N ILE A 4 1.11 1.11 5.39
CA ILE A 4 1.45 2.23 6.27
C ILE A 4 0.17 2.91 6.80
N GLY A 5 0.09 3.03 8.13
CA GLY A 5 -1.09 3.45 8.87
C GLY A 5 -2.23 2.44 8.77
N GLY A 6 -3.31 2.66 9.53
CA GLY A 6 -4.40 1.68 9.63
C GLY A 6 -5.01 1.23 8.29
N CYS A 7 -5.20 2.16 7.33
CA CYS A 7 -5.69 1.79 6.00
C CYS A 7 -4.70 0.89 5.26
N GLY A 8 -3.42 1.29 5.22
CA GLY A 8 -2.38 0.54 4.50
C GLY A 8 -2.12 -0.82 5.11
N VAL A 9 -2.04 -0.90 6.45
CA VAL A 9 -1.86 -2.15 7.20
C VAL A 9 -3.03 -3.10 6.94
N ASN A 10 -4.28 -2.61 6.97
CA ASN A 10 -5.44 -3.42 6.63
C ASN A 10 -5.40 -3.92 5.17
N THR A 11 -5.01 -3.07 4.23
CA THR A 11 -4.86 -3.46 2.82
C THR A 11 -3.85 -4.59 2.65
N VAL A 12 -2.63 -4.47 3.17
CA VAL A 12 -1.63 -5.54 3.02
C VAL A 12 -1.97 -6.80 3.82
N THR A 13 -2.67 -6.67 4.96
CA THR A 13 -3.19 -7.82 5.72
C THR A 13 -4.15 -8.67 4.89
N LEU A 14 -4.97 -8.03 4.04
CA LEU A 14 -5.88 -8.78 3.17
C LEU A 14 -5.15 -9.51 2.02
N MET A 15 -3.88 -9.17 1.76
CA MET A 15 -3.10 -9.73 0.66
C MET A 15 -2.18 -10.87 1.10
N THR A 16 -1.93 -11.06 2.41
CA THR A 16 -0.93 -12.02 2.91
C THR A 16 -1.23 -13.47 2.53
N SER A 17 -2.51 -13.80 2.32
CA SER A 17 -2.93 -15.13 1.85
C SER A 17 -2.79 -15.34 0.33
N SER A 18 -2.45 -14.29 -0.43
CA SER A 18 -2.52 -14.30 -1.90
C SER A 18 -1.17 -14.37 -2.60
N GLN A 19 -0.06 -13.95 -1.99
CA GLN A 19 1.25 -13.93 -2.65
C GLN A 19 2.38 -14.41 -1.73
N ALA A 20 2.72 -15.70 -1.81
CA ALA A 20 3.73 -16.33 -0.95
C ALA A 20 5.17 -15.76 -1.12
N HIS A 21 5.44 -15.04 -2.20
CA HIS A 21 6.79 -14.54 -2.52
C HIS A 21 7.07 -13.12 -2.01
N PHE A 22 6.11 -12.47 -1.35
CA PHE A 22 6.31 -11.14 -0.79
C PHE A 22 6.42 -11.20 0.74
N THR A 23 7.37 -10.45 1.28
CA THR A 23 7.36 -10.09 2.71
C THR A 23 6.39 -8.95 2.94
N TYR A 24 5.48 -9.10 3.89
CA TYR A 24 4.46 -8.11 4.26
C TYR A 24 4.89 -7.37 5.52
N ILE A 25 4.96 -6.05 5.42
CA ILE A 25 5.40 -5.17 6.50
C ILE A 25 4.24 -4.22 6.84
N GLY A 26 3.83 -4.19 8.11
CA GLY A 26 2.87 -3.23 8.64
C GLY A 26 3.58 -2.16 9.45
N ILE A 27 3.31 -0.88 9.17
CA ILE A 27 3.90 0.26 9.88
C ILE A 27 2.78 1.15 10.40
N ASP A 28 2.70 1.36 11.71
CA ASP A 28 1.68 2.24 12.30
C ASP A 28 2.18 2.87 13.61
N ARG A 29 1.51 3.92 14.08
CA ARG A 29 1.67 4.47 15.43
C ARG A 29 0.70 3.84 16.43
N ASP A 30 -0.35 3.15 15.94
CA ASP A 30 -1.32 2.45 16.77
C ASP A 30 -0.96 0.95 16.89
N TRP A 31 -0.55 0.53 18.08
CA TRP A 31 -0.26 -0.87 18.37
C TRP A 31 -1.49 -1.78 18.22
N ASN A 32 -2.70 -1.29 18.45
CA ASN A 32 -3.90 -2.12 18.32
C ASN A 32 -4.16 -2.52 16.86
N SER A 33 -3.94 -1.57 15.94
CA SER A 33 -3.95 -1.79 14.49
C SER A 33 -2.94 -2.88 14.11
N LEU A 34 -1.68 -2.73 14.50
CA LEU A 34 -0.60 -3.68 14.20
C LEU A 34 -0.80 -5.06 14.81
N ARG A 35 -1.17 -5.16 16.08
CA ARG A 35 -1.37 -6.44 16.77
C ARG A 35 -2.44 -7.31 16.11
N SER A 36 -3.45 -6.69 15.51
CA SER A 36 -4.55 -7.40 14.83
C SER A 36 -4.24 -7.77 13.37
N SER A 37 -3.13 -7.25 12.82
CA SER A 37 -2.71 -7.49 11.44
C SER A 37 -1.99 -8.84 11.28
N VAL A 38 -2.03 -9.41 10.06
CA VAL A 38 -1.42 -10.71 9.73
C VAL A 38 -0.21 -10.51 8.83
N VAL A 39 0.64 -9.53 9.17
CA VAL A 39 1.87 -9.20 8.42
C VAL A 39 3.06 -9.98 8.97
N ASP A 40 4.08 -10.21 8.14
CA ASP A 40 5.30 -10.89 8.56
C ASP A 40 6.12 -10.06 9.55
N LEU A 41 6.08 -8.73 9.40
CA LEU A 41 6.79 -7.80 10.26
C LEU A 41 5.93 -6.58 10.60
N ALA A 42 5.67 -6.37 11.89
CA ALA A 42 4.98 -5.19 12.41
C ALA A 42 5.99 -4.20 13.01
N ILE A 43 5.91 -2.93 12.59
CA ILE A 43 6.79 -1.85 13.04
C ILE A 43 5.93 -0.77 13.70
N LEU A 44 6.02 -0.69 15.03
CA LEU A 44 5.41 0.38 15.80
C LEU A 44 6.32 1.61 15.76
N LEU A 45 5.78 2.73 15.28
CA LEU A 45 6.47 4.01 15.31
C LEU A 45 6.24 4.68 16.66
N ASP A 46 7.21 4.57 17.56
CA ASP A 46 7.31 5.42 18.75
C ASP A 46 8.26 6.62 18.47
N GLN A 47 8.58 7.44 19.48
CA GLN A 47 9.44 8.63 19.29
C GLN A 47 10.95 8.33 19.40
N GLY A 48 11.35 7.06 19.53
CA GLY A 48 12.74 6.58 19.51
C GLY A 48 13.08 5.68 18.31
N LEU A 49 12.10 5.01 17.69
CA LEU A 49 12.26 4.16 16.50
C LEU A 49 12.42 5.03 15.26
N ALA A 50 13.63 5.57 15.16
CA ALA A 50 14.09 6.34 14.02
C ALA A 50 14.06 5.48 12.74
N PHE A 51 13.63 6.13 11.65
CA PHE A 51 13.64 5.63 10.27
C PHE A 51 14.85 4.73 9.84
N PRO A 52 16.11 4.95 10.29
CA PRO A 52 17.27 4.12 9.93
C PRO A 52 17.08 2.61 9.97
N ASN A 53 16.23 2.06 10.83
CA ASN A 53 16.09 0.60 10.95
C ASN A 53 15.17 -0.03 9.88
N ILE A 54 14.40 0.75 9.13
CA ILE A 54 13.50 0.25 8.08
C ILE A 54 14.21 0.17 6.72
N ILE A 55 15.16 1.07 6.47
CA ILE A 55 15.88 1.15 5.19
C ILE A 55 16.56 -0.18 4.82
N PRO A 56 17.30 -0.88 5.71
CA PRO A 56 17.96 -2.14 5.38
C PRO A 56 17.01 -3.26 4.92
N LEU A 57 15.74 -3.20 5.32
CA LEU A 57 14.72 -4.16 4.89
C LEU A 57 14.31 -3.92 3.43
N LEU A 58 14.43 -2.68 2.95
CA LEU A 58 14.09 -2.27 1.60
C LEU A 58 15.26 -2.41 0.62
N THR A 59 16.51 -2.47 1.11
CA THR A 59 17.71 -2.44 0.26
C THR A 59 17.98 -3.73 -0.52
N LYS A 60 17.22 -4.80 -0.29
CA LYS A 60 17.37 -6.10 -0.97
C LYS A 60 16.13 -6.50 -1.78
N SER A 61 15.23 -5.56 -2.06
CA SER A 61 13.98 -5.85 -2.75
C SER A 61 14.01 -5.31 -4.17
N ASP A 62 13.71 -6.16 -5.15
CA ASP A 62 13.54 -5.74 -6.55
C ASP A 62 12.27 -4.88 -6.72
N ILE A 63 11.22 -5.20 -5.96
CA ILE A 63 9.93 -4.52 -5.98
C ILE A 63 9.53 -4.11 -4.57
N VAL A 64 9.18 -2.83 -4.41
CA VAL A 64 8.59 -2.30 -3.18
C VAL A 64 7.22 -1.73 -3.49
N ALA A 65 6.18 -2.49 -3.14
CA ALA A 65 4.80 -2.08 -3.23
C ALA A 65 4.34 -1.40 -1.94
N ILE A 66 3.80 -0.18 -2.04
CA ILE A 66 3.35 0.64 -0.90
C ILE A 66 1.82 0.79 -0.91
N ALA A 67 1.17 0.47 0.20
CA ALA A 67 -0.24 0.78 0.46
C ALA A 67 -0.35 1.79 1.61
N ALA A 68 -1.05 2.91 1.40
CA ALA A 68 -1.20 3.92 2.45
C ALA A 68 -2.44 4.80 2.28
N GLY A 69 -3.03 5.24 3.39
CA GLY A 69 -4.03 6.31 3.39
C GLY A 69 -3.38 7.68 3.51
N MET A 70 -3.59 8.57 2.52
CA MET A 70 -2.97 9.90 2.48
C MET A 70 -3.62 10.92 3.42
N GLY A 71 -4.80 10.59 3.96
CA GLY A 71 -5.50 11.45 4.92
C GLY A 71 -4.94 11.41 6.34
N GLY A 72 -4.23 10.34 6.73
CA GLY A 72 -3.64 10.22 8.07
C GLY A 72 -2.19 10.73 8.10
N GLU A 73 -1.66 10.98 9.30
CA GLU A 73 -0.27 11.45 9.46
C GLU A 73 0.73 10.36 9.07
N THR A 74 0.61 9.14 9.64
CA THR A 74 1.60 8.07 9.43
C THR A 74 1.76 7.71 7.96
N GLY A 75 0.64 7.45 7.26
CA GLY A 75 0.64 7.11 5.84
C GLY A 75 1.26 8.21 4.97
N ALA A 76 0.81 9.45 5.16
CA ALA A 76 1.21 10.57 4.33
C ALA A 76 2.64 11.06 4.60
N GLU A 77 3.16 10.86 5.81
CA GLU A 77 4.54 11.22 6.16
C GLU A 77 5.53 10.14 5.75
N MET A 78 5.21 8.87 6.04
CA MET A 78 6.17 7.77 5.88
C MET A 78 6.25 7.23 4.46
N ALA A 79 5.13 7.19 3.72
CA ALA A 79 5.12 6.63 2.37
C ALA A 79 6.16 7.29 1.43
N PRO A 80 6.29 8.63 1.37
CA PRO A 80 7.31 9.27 0.53
C PRO A 80 8.75 8.98 0.97
N VAL A 81 9.03 8.81 2.28
CA VAL A 81 10.40 8.54 2.74
C VAL A 81 10.80 7.11 2.40
N LEU A 82 9.90 6.15 2.63
CA LEU A 82 10.12 4.75 2.26
C LEU A 82 10.27 4.58 0.75
N ALA A 83 9.43 5.25 -0.04
CA ALA A 83 9.53 5.26 -1.49
C ALA A 83 10.90 5.81 -1.97
N ARG A 84 11.38 6.92 -1.39
CA ARG A 84 12.71 7.47 -1.73
C ARG A 84 13.84 6.52 -1.34
N ALA A 85 13.76 5.92 -0.15
CA ALA A 85 14.77 4.98 0.30
C ALA A 85 14.83 3.77 -0.63
N ALA A 86 13.68 3.18 -1.00
CA ALA A 86 13.62 2.06 -1.92
C ALA A 86 14.14 2.45 -3.33
N ARG A 87 13.73 3.61 -3.87
CA ARG A 87 14.24 4.19 -5.13
C ARG A 87 15.77 4.31 -5.14
N ALA A 88 16.35 4.83 -4.06
CA ALA A 88 17.79 5.04 -3.95
C ALA A 88 18.59 3.73 -3.97
N HIS A 89 17.96 2.60 -3.64
CA HIS A 89 18.58 1.27 -3.65
C HIS A 89 18.18 0.43 -4.88
N GLY A 90 17.61 1.05 -5.93
CA GLY A 90 17.34 0.40 -7.20
C GLY A 90 16.02 -0.36 -7.29
N ALA A 91 15.16 -0.31 -6.27
CA ALA A 91 13.89 -1.01 -6.28
C ALA A 91 12.86 -0.35 -7.21
N THR A 92 12.09 -1.17 -7.93
CA THR A 92 10.86 -0.74 -8.59
C THR A 92 9.80 -0.46 -7.53
N VAL A 93 9.66 0.84 -7.22
CA VAL A 93 8.60 1.31 -6.31
C VAL A 93 7.29 1.53 -7.05
N ILE A 94 6.24 0.86 -6.59
CA ILE A 94 4.84 1.08 -7.00
C ILE A 94 3.97 1.33 -5.76
N GLY A 95 2.79 1.90 -5.93
CA GLY A 95 1.88 2.05 -4.81
C GLY A 95 0.42 2.28 -5.17
N VAL A 96 -0.43 1.95 -4.20
CA VAL A 96 -1.86 2.24 -4.20
C VAL A 96 -2.14 3.05 -2.95
N VAL A 97 -2.69 4.25 -3.13
CA VAL A 97 -3.00 5.14 -2.01
C VAL A 97 -4.42 5.64 -2.05
N SER A 98 -4.99 5.85 -0.87
CA SER A 98 -6.36 6.31 -0.74
C SER A 98 -6.44 7.75 -0.27
N MET A 99 -7.35 8.51 -0.89
CA MET A 99 -7.76 9.84 -0.46
C MET A 99 -8.80 9.72 0.64
N PRO A 100 -8.78 10.60 1.67
CA PRO A 100 -9.77 10.58 2.75
C PRO A 100 -11.18 10.82 2.20
N PHE A 101 -12.20 10.35 2.92
CA PHE A 101 -13.58 10.63 2.57
C PHE A 101 -13.88 12.13 2.61
N ARG A 102 -14.85 12.58 1.80
CA ARG A 102 -15.23 14.01 1.75
C ARG A 102 -15.70 14.53 3.13
N PHE A 103 -16.33 13.68 3.93
CA PHE A 103 -16.79 14.02 5.28
C PHE A 103 -15.67 14.18 6.32
N GLU A 104 -14.46 13.70 6.05
CA GLU A 104 -13.32 13.82 6.99
C GLU A 104 -12.69 15.23 6.99
N GLY A 105 -13.18 16.13 6.13
CA GLY A 105 -12.88 17.56 6.18
C GLY A 105 -11.91 18.05 5.10
N TYR A 106 -12.10 19.31 4.70
CA TYR A 106 -11.35 19.95 3.62
C TYR A 106 -9.84 20.04 3.88
N LEU A 107 -9.43 20.39 5.11
CA LEU A 107 -8.00 20.50 5.46
C LEU A 107 -7.28 19.15 5.35
N ARG A 108 -7.92 18.08 5.81
CA ARG A 108 -7.39 16.72 5.72
C ARG A 108 -7.24 16.27 4.27
N ARG A 109 -8.20 16.60 3.41
CA ARG A 109 -8.10 16.34 1.97
C ARG A 109 -6.99 17.15 1.29
N ARG A 110 -6.86 18.45 1.60
CA ARG A 110 -5.75 19.27 1.07
C ARG A 110 -4.39 18.70 1.46
N TYR A 111 -4.24 18.32 2.72
CA TYR A 111 -3.03 17.67 3.22
C TYR A 111 -2.72 16.38 2.42
N ALA A 112 -3.72 15.52 2.23
CA ALA A 112 -3.59 14.31 1.45
C ALA A 112 -3.15 14.57 -0.01
N VAL A 113 -3.75 15.55 -0.69
CA VAL A 113 -3.41 15.90 -2.08
C VAL A 113 -1.94 16.28 -2.20
N THR A 114 -1.45 17.15 -1.32
CA THR A 114 -0.04 17.58 -1.35
C THR A 114 0.92 16.42 -1.12
N ARG A 115 0.56 15.47 -0.26
CA ARG A 115 1.41 14.32 0.06
C ARG A 115 1.37 13.24 -1.02
N ALA A 116 0.20 13.00 -1.61
CA ALA A 116 0.04 12.10 -2.75
C ALA A 116 0.87 12.57 -3.95
N ARG A 117 0.87 13.88 -4.25
CA ARG A 117 1.73 14.45 -5.32
C ARG A 117 3.22 14.19 -5.08
N LYS A 118 3.70 14.44 -3.86
CA LYS A 118 5.09 14.14 -3.50
C LYS A 118 5.43 12.66 -3.69
N LEU A 119 4.51 11.77 -3.31
CA LEU A 119 4.71 10.33 -3.51
C LEU A 119 4.77 9.97 -5.00
N GLN A 120 3.87 10.56 -5.80
CA GLN A 120 3.78 10.32 -7.24
C GLN A 120 5.08 10.67 -7.98
N GLU A 121 5.75 11.74 -7.57
CA GLU A 121 7.05 12.16 -8.12
C GLU A 121 8.18 11.13 -7.86
N ILE A 122 8.00 10.22 -6.91
CA ILE A 122 9.05 9.28 -6.45
C ILE A 122 8.83 7.86 -7.01
N THR A 123 7.59 7.41 -7.10
CA THR A 123 7.20 6.07 -7.56
C THR A 123 7.23 5.94 -9.09
N HIS A 124 7.45 4.75 -9.68
CA HIS A 124 7.15 4.55 -11.11
C HIS A 124 5.65 4.61 -11.37
N GLN A 125 4.88 3.93 -10.51
CA GLN A 125 3.44 3.84 -10.64
C GLN A 125 2.80 4.14 -9.29
N LEU A 126 1.88 5.09 -9.28
CA LEU A 126 1.05 5.40 -8.13
C LEU A 126 -0.41 5.48 -8.58
N LYS A 127 -1.23 4.58 -8.04
CA LYS A 127 -2.69 4.64 -8.20
C LYS A 127 -3.28 5.38 -7.01
N VAL A 128 -3.90 6.53 -7.27
CA VAL A 128 -4.57 7.35 -6.26
C VAL A 128 -6.07 7.10 -6.34
N VAL A 129 -6.67 6.72 -5.22
CA VAL A 129 -8.03 6.19 -5.16
C VAL A 129 -8.89 7.07 -4.27
N GLU A 130 -10.00 7.56 -4.79
CA GLU A 130 -10.97 8.33 -4.02
C GLU A 130 -11.93 7.37 -3.29
N LEU A 131 -11.78 7.24 -1.96
CA LEU A 131 -12.63 6.33 -1.17
C LEU A 131 -14.12 6.67 -1.28
N GLN A 132 -14.42 7.95 -1.50
CA GLN A 132 -15.78 8.42 -1.69
C GLN A 132 -16.47 7.69 -2.85
N ASP A 133 -15.78 7.53 -3.98
CA ASP A 133 -16.34 6.94 -5.19
C ASP A 133 -16.63 5.44 -4.99
N LEU A 134 -15.84 4.76 -4.15
CA LEU A 134 -16.08 3.37 -3.76
C LEU A 134 -17.30 3.23 -2.85
N VAL A 135 -17.55 4.20 -1.98
CA VAL A 135 -18.66 4.16 -1.03
C VAL A 135 -19.98 4.57 -1.67
N GLU A 136 -19.95 5.42 -2.68
CA GLU A 136 -21.15 5.77 -3.46
C GLU A 136 -21.73 4.56 -4.22
N GLN A 137 -20.93 3.52 -4.44
CA GLN A 137 -21.34 2.27 -5.08
C GLN A 137 -21.90 1.22 -4.10
N VAL A 138 -21.82 1.44 -2.78
CA VAL A 138 -22.39 0.51 -1.79
C VAL A 138 -23.76 0.97 -1.28
N PRO A 139 -24.64 0.06 -0.84
CA PRO A 139 -25.96 0.42 -0.32
C PRO A 139 -25.86 1.42 0.84
N ARG A 140 -26.79 2.38 0.92
CA ARG A 140 -26.82 3.40 2.00
C ARG A 140 -26.98 2.82 3.41
N SER A 141 -27.46 1.59 3.53
CA SER A 141 -27.53 0.84 4.79
C SER A 141 -26.18 0.30 5.27
N THR A 142 -25.13 0.40 4.44
CA THR A 142 -23.78 -0.09 4.78
C THR A 142 -23.18 0.79 5.87
N SER A 143 -22.78 0.18 6.99
CA SER A 143 -22.06 0.90 8.04
C SER A 143 -20.73 1.45 7.52
N MET A 144 -20.26 2.57 8.09
CA MET A 144 -18.98 3.15 7.71
C MET A 144 -17.80 2.17 7.89
N LYS A 145 -17.86 1.31 8.92
CA LYS A 145 -16.87 0.26 9.15
C LYS A 145 -16.84 -0.76 8.01
N GLU A 146 -18.00 -1.21 7.55
CA GLU A 146 -18.08 -2.14 6.41
C GLU A 146 -17.66 -1.47 5.11
N ALA A 147 -18.04 -0.20 4.90
CA ALA A 147 -17.62 0.59 3.75
C ALA A 147 -16.08 0.67 3.68
N PHE A 148 -15.42 1.02 4.78
CA PHE A 148 -13.95 1.06 4.86
C PHE A 148 -13.30 -0.30 4.60
N ARG A 149 -13.86 -1.38 5.14
CA ARG A 149 -13.37 -2.74 4.91
C ARG A 149 -13.47 -3.14 3.44
N ARG A 150 -14.57 -2.79 2.77
CA ARG A 150 -14.74 -3.01 1.33
C ARG A 150 -13.76 -2.19 0.51
N SER A 151 -13.54 -0.93 0.87
CA SER A 151 -12.53 -0.11 0.21
C SER A 151 -11.12 -0.67 0.38
N CYS A 152 -10.72 -1.10 1.59
CA CYS A 152 -9.41 -1.72 1.81
C CYS A 152 -9.22 -2.99 0.97
N ARG A 153 -10.28 -3.79 0.80
CA ARG A 153 -10.27 -4.97 -0.07
C ARG A 153 -10.12 -4.59 -1.55
N TRP A 154 -10.80 -3.53 -1.99
CA TRP A 154 -10.65 -3.03 -3.35
C TRP A 154 -9.21 -2.57 -3.61
N LEU A 155 -8.62 -1.78 -2.69
CA LEU A 155 -7.21 -1.36 -2.77
C LEU A 155 -6.25 -2.56 -2.82
N ALA A 156 -6.54 -3.62 -2.06
CA ALA A 156 -5.74 -4.85 -2.08
C ALA A 156 -5.79 -5.55 -3.45
N GLY A 157 -6.97 -5.62 -4.07
CA GLY A 157 -7.14 -6.17 -5.42
C GLY A 157 -6.39 -5.35 -6.48
N GLU A 158 -6.48 -4.02 -6.41
CA GLU A 158 -5.73 -3.15 -7.33
C GLU A 158 -4.22 -3.29 -7.17
N LEU A 159 -3.73 -3.29 -5.92
CA LEU A 159 -2.30 -3.42 -5.68
C LEU A 159 -1.79 -4.79 -6.13
N HIS A 160 -2.61 -5.83 -5.97
CA HIS A 160 -2.31 -7.16 -6.47
C HIS A 160 -2.17 -7.17 -8.00
N SER A 161 -3.14 -6.59 -8.73
CA SER A 161 -3.11 -6.50 -10.20
C SER A 161 -1.89 -5.72 -10.68
N ASP A 162 -1.62 -4.54 -10.09
CA ASP A 162 -0.47 -3.71 -10.46
C ASP A 162 0.86 -4.45 -10.26
N ILE A 163 0.96 -5.29 -9.22
CA ILE A 163 2.14 -6.12 -8.97
C ILE A 163 2.28 -7.21 -10.03
N GLU A 164 1.20 -7.91 -10.38
CA GLU A 164 1.24 -8.95 -11.42
C GLU A 164 1.66 -8.37 -12.77
N ASP A 165 1.13 -7.19 -13.12
CA ASP A 165 1.51 -6.48 -14.33
C ASP A 165 3.01 -6.13 -14.34
N VAL A 166 3.53 -5.63 -13.21
CA VAL A 166 4.97 -5.33 -13.09
C VAL A 166 5.80 -6.61 -13.20
N LEU A 167 5.40 -7.71 -12.57
CA LEU A 167 6.13 -8.98 -12.63
C LEU A 167 6.15 -9.54 -14.06
N GLN A 168 5.03 -9.48 -14.78
CA GLN A 168 4.94 -9.96 -16.16
C GLN A 168 5.76 -9.10 -17.14
N ASN A 169 5.86 -7.79 -16.88
CA ASN A 169 6.57 -6.86 -17.76
C ASN A 169 8.04 -6.61 -17.37
N SER A 170 8.48 -7.03 -16.18
CA SER A 170 9.87 -6.87 -15.70
C SER A 170 10.74 -8.11 -15.93
N LEU A 171 10.14 -9.29 -16.07
CA LEU A 171 10.88 -10.51 -16.42
C LEU A 171 11.37 -10.45 -17.87
N PRO A 172 12.63 -10.85 -18.17
CA PRO A 172 13.02 -11.16 -19.54
C PRO A 172 12.14 -12.31 -20.07
N PRO A 173 11.80 -12.32 -21.37
CA PRO A 173 10.86 -13.30 -21.95
C PRO A 173 11.27 -14.78 -21.81
N SER A 174 12.46 -15.07 -21.28
CA SER A 174 12.95 -16.44 -21.04
C SER A 174 12.50 -17.06 -19.71
N GLU A 175 11.92 -16.31 -18.77
CA GLU A 175 11.56 -16.82 -17.43
C GLU A 175 10.07 -16.68 -17.05
N ALA A 176 9.20 -16.31 -18.00
CA ALA A 176 7.76 -16.39 -17.77
C ALA A 176 7.37 -17.87 -17.51
N PRO A 177 6.65 -18.19 -16.42
CA PRO A 177 6.24 -19.55 -16.14
C PRO A 177 5.36 -20.05 -17.30
N PHE A 178 5.78 -21.17 -17.89
CA PHE A 178 5.15 -21.83 -19.03
C PHE A 178 3.63 -21.73 -18.99
N SER A 179 3.07 -20.91 -19.88
CA SER A 179 1.69 -21.06 -20.34
C SER A 179 1.60 -22.40 -21.08
N GLY A 180 1.33 -23.46 -20.32
CA GLY A 180 1.01 -24.77 -20.84
C GLY A 180 -0.26 -24.66 -21.67
N LYS A 181 -0.10 -24.52 -22.98
CA LYS A 181 -1.12 -24.91 -23.96
C LYS A 181 -1.55 -26.34 -23.63
N ARG A 182 -2.76 -26.51 -23.07
CA ARG A 182 -3.49 -27.75 -23.29
C ARG A 182 -4.25 -27.58 -24.60
N CYS A 183 -3.72 -28.23 -25.63
CA CYS A 183 -4.42 -28.53 -26.85
C CYS A 183 -5.79 -29.15 -26.54
N ALA A 184 -6.83 -28.65 -27.21
CA ALA A 184 -7.92 -29.40 -27.77
C ALA A 184 -8.42 -28.63 -29.00
#